data_AF-A0A7K1CW59-F1
#
_entry.id   AF-A0A7K1CW59-F1
#
_cell.length_a   1.000
_cell.length_b   1.000
_cell.length_c   1.000
_cell.angle_alpha   90.00
_cell.angle_beta   90.00
_cell.angle_gamma   90.00
#
_symmetry.space_group_name_H-M   'P 1'
#
loop_
_entity.id
_entity.type
_entity.pdbx_description
1 polymer ?
#
loop_
_entity_poly.entity_id
_entity_poly.type
_entity_poly.pdbx_seq_one_letter_code
_entity_poly.pdbx_strand_id
1 'polypeptide(L)'
;MKHGSSIETRENAMGKPAIKGYKKFAALVIAAVIGITGAIIAPANAKTVKLTFWSWRVEDKAFYEQVISDFRAANPAHRNIEITFQAYPNAEYATILSSAMAAGKGPDIVHARAYGALDQLIVPGYLSPIKPQEVKGLNTYNKSIVDSMRGFTDKRLFGVPFATQNLGIFANRDLLRRAG
;
A
#
# COMPACT_ATOMS: atom_id res chain seq x y z
N MET A 1 54.66 -41.88 33.46
CA MET A 1 54.05 -41.66 32.12
C MET A 1 52.84 -40.75 32.29
N LYS A 2 52.84 -39.63 31.55
CA LYS A 2 51.71 -38.81 31.04
C LYS A 2 50.41 -38.59 31.84
N HIS A 3 50.11 -37.28 31.99
CA HIS A 3 48.84 -36.56 31.71
C HIS A 3 47.65 -36.85 32.65
N GLY A 4 46.86 -35.87 33.09
CA GLY A 4 46.79 -34.45 32.76
C GLY A 4 45.59 -33.80 33.47
N SER A 5 45.84 -32.60 34.01
CA SER A 5 44.98 -31.43 34.24
C SER A 5 43.52 -31.61 34.69
N SER A 6 43.30 -31.30 35.97
CA SER A 6 42.17 -30.50 36.46
C SER A 6 42.25 -29.05 35.94
N ILE A 7 41.13 -28.31 35.96
CA ILE A 7 41.02 -26.94 36.50
C ILE A 7 39.56 -26.48 36.46
N GLU A 8 39.20 -25.84 37.57
CA GLU A 8 37.90 -25.38 38.02
C GLU A 8 37.32 -24.16 37.28
N THR A 9 36.01 -24.05 37.48
CA THR A 9 35.09 -22.93 37.28
C THR A 9 35.54 -21.60 37.89
N ARG A 10 35.25 -20.51 37.15
CA ARG A 10 35.00 -19.08 37.50
C ARG A 10 35.65 -18.22 36.40
N GLU A 11 35.15 -17.11 35.90
CA GLU A 11 34.07 -16.19 36.24
C GLU A 11 34.05 -15.14 35.11
N ASN A 12 32.89 -14.54 34.88
CA ASN A 12 32.56 -13.34 34.12
C ASN A 12 33.61 -12.53 33.33
N ALA A 13 33.07 -11.99 32.22
CA ALA A 13 33.36 -10.69 31.63
C ALA A 13 34.67 -10.52 30.82
N MET A 14 34.51 -10.65 29.50
CA MET A 14 35.43 -10.13 28.48
C MET A 14 35.63 -8.61 28.64
N GLY A 15 36.75 -8.22 29.23
CA GLY A 15 37.45 -6.98 28.89
C GLY A 15 38.39 -7.22 27.72
N LYS A 16 38.35 -6.37 26.70
CA LYS A 16 39.49 -6.13 25.80
C LYS A 16 39.89 -4.65 25.88
N PRO A 17 41.19 -4.33 25.91
CA PRO A 17 41.70 -3.05 26.38
C PRO A 17 41.78 -1.96 25.30
N ALA A 18 42.03 -0.76 25.81
CA ALA A 18 42.05 0.55 25.18
C ALA A 18 43.11 0.77 24.09
N ILE A 19 42.82 1.72 23.20
CA ILE A 19 43.84 2.55 22.54
C ILE A 19 43.51 4.02 22.82
N LYS A 20 44.41 4.69 23.53
CA LYS A 20 44.31 6.07 24.01
C LYS A 20 45.08 6.99 23.07
N GLY A 21 44.37 7.94 22.47
CA GLY A 21 44.79 9.34 22.30
C GLY A 21 45.82 9.68 21.23
N TYR A 22 45.36 10.35 20.17
CA TYR A 22 46.07 11.50 19.61
C TYR A 22 45.13 12.71 19.53
N LYS A 23 45.60 13.83 20.08
CA LYS A 23 44.89 15.10 20.23
C LYS A 23 45.02 15.94 18.96
N LYS A 24 43.87 16.48 18.52
CA LYS A 24 43.61 17.76 17.83
C LYS A 24 44.81 18.53 17.24
N PHE A 25 44.79 18.79 15.93
CA PHE A 25 45.18 20.08 15.34
C PHE A 25 44.51 20.31 13.97
N ALA A 26 44.01 21.55 13.82
CA ALA A 26 43.65 22.28 12.59
C ALA A 26 42.41 21.85 11.77
N ALA A 27 41.40 22.72 11.87
CA ALA A 27 40.25 22.84 10.97
C ALA A 27 40.65 23.32 9.57
N LEU A 28 39.86 22.93 8.56
CA LEU A 28 39.54 23.84 7.46
C LEU A 28 38.12 23.55 6.95
N VAL A 29 37.20 24.42 7.35
CA VAL A 29 35.91 24.63 6.69
C VAL A 29 36.19 25.41 5.41
N ILE A 30 35.77 24.89 4.25
CA ILE A 30 35.52 25.74 3.08
C ILE A 30 34.04 25.62 2.74
N ALA A 31 33.29 26.64 3.15
CA ALA A 31 32.04 27.00 2.53
C ALA A 31 32.35 27.95 1.35
N ALA A 32 31.79 27.65 0.18
CA ALA A 32 31.65 28.58 -0.95
C ALA A 32 30.37 28.18 -1.69
N VAL A 33 29.22 28.77 -1.34
CA VAL A 33 28.54 29.91 -2.00
C VAL A 33 28.02 29.57 -3.40
N ILE A 34 26.69 29.44 -3.44
CA ILE A 34 25.70 29.66 -4.50
C ILE A 34 26.25 30.10 -5.87
N GLY A 35 26.13 29.21 -6.84
CA GLY A 35 26.06 29.52 -8.27
C GLY A 35 24.70 29.06 -8.81
N ILE A 36 23.80 30.00 -9.07
CA ILE A 36 22.56 29.76 -9.81
C ILE A 36 22.96 29.56 -11.28
N THR A 37 23.16 28.31 -11.67
CA THR A 37 23.05 27.88 -13.05
C THR A 37 21.96 26.84 -13.08
N GLY A 38 20.89 27.13 -13.83
CA GLY A 38 19.75 26.24 -14.01
C GLY A 38 20.21 24.88 -14.50
N ALA A 39 20.41 23.96 -13.56
CA ALA A 39 20.39 22.55 -13.85
C ALA A 39 18.95 22.24 -14.21
N ILE A 40 18.66 22.25 -15.51
CA ILE A 40 17.56 21.48 -16.06
C ILE A 40 17.81 20.07 -15.56
N ILE A 41 17.10 19.67 -14.51
CA ILE A 41 17.00 18.28 -14.11
C ILE A 41 16.27 17.62 -15.26
N ALA A 42 17.01 17.19 -16.27
CA ALA A 42 16.48 16.30 -17.29
C ALA A 42 15.92 15.10 -16.52
N PRO A 43 14.61 14.82 -16.61
CA PRO A 43 14.07 13.67 -15.91
C PRO A 43 14.82 12.44 -16.43
N ALA A 44 15.49 11.73 -15.54
CA ALA A 44 15.96 10.39 -15.84
C ALA A 44 14.77 9.63 -16.44
N ASN A 45 14.93 9.04 -17.62
CA ASN A 45 13.89 8.28 -18.31
C ASN A 45 13.48 7.09 -17.43
N ALA A 46 12.59 7.33 -16.49
CA ALA A 46 12.03 6.32 -15.62
C ALA A 46 11.21 5.39 -16.52
N LYS A 47 11.53 4.09 -16.48
CA LYS A 47 10.78 3.06 -17.21
C LYS A 47 9.29 3.22 -16.91
N THR A 48 8.46 3.21 -17.96
CA THR A 48 7.01 3.26 -17.80
C THR A 48 6.53 2.07 -16.98
N VAL A 49 5.83 2.34 -15.89
CA VAL A 49 5.16 1.34 -15.05
C VAL A 49 3.70 1.34 -15.46
N LYS A 50 3.24 0.23 -16.05
CA LYS A 50 1.85 0.06 -16.47
C LYS A 50 1.11 -0.73 -15.41
N LEU A 51 0.04 -0.15 -14.87
CA LEU A 51 -0.84 -0.75 -13.89
C LEU A 51 -2.25 -0.86 -14.46
N THR A 52 -2.95 -1.90 -14.07
CA THR A 52 -4.35 -2.14 -14.38
C THR A 52 -5.18 -2.08 -13.12
N PHE A 53 -6.35 -1.44 -13.20
CA PHE A 53 -7.29 -1.32 -12.10
C PHE A 53 -8.65 -1.85 -12.51
N TRP A 54 -9.08 -2.97 -11.91
CA TRP A 54 -10.39 -3.54 -12.19
C TRP A 54 -11.45 -3.19 -11.15
N SER A 55 -12.68 -3.03 -11.64
CA SER A 55 -13.84 -2.62 -10.85
C SER A 55 -15.14 -3.26 -11.35
N TRP A 56 -16.16 -3.30 -10.47
CA TRP A 56 -17.55 -3.59 -10.85
C TRP A 56 -18.39 -2.34 -11.14
N ARG A 57 -17.81 -1.14 -10.97
CA ARG A 57 -18.48 0.17 -11.09
C ARG A 57 -18.40 0.67 -12.54
N VAL A 58 -19.22 0.11 -13.42
CA VAL A 58 -19.26 0.50 -14.83
C VAL A 58 -19.71 1.95 -15.01
N GLU A 59 -20.64 2.39 -14.17
CA GLU A 59 -21.19 3.74 -14.15
C GLU A 59 -20.18 4.81 -13.67
N ASP A 60 -19.15 4.42 -12.92
CA ASP A 60 -18.17 5.35 -12.33
C ASP A 60 -16.91 5.50 -13.19
N LYS A 61 -16.90 5.00 -14.43
CA LYS A 61 -15.70 5.02 -15.28
C LYS A 61 -15.09 6.42 -15.40
N ALA A 62 -15.91 7.42 -15.72
CA ALA A 62 -15.44 8.81 -15.83
C ALA A 62 -14.88 9.35 -14.51
N PHE A 63 -15.46 8.97 -13.38
CA PHE A 63 -14.96 9.34 -12.06
C PHE A 63 -13.56 8.76 -11.81
N TYR A 64 -13.35 7.46 -12.08
CA TYR A 64 -12.03 6.85 -11.88
C TYR A 64 -10.97 7.35 -12.86
N GLU A 65 -11.34 7.65 -14.11
CA GLU A 65 -10.44 8.30 -15.06
C GLU A 65 -10.00 9.68 -14.56
N GLN A 66 -10.89 10.45 -13.94
CA GLN A 66 -10.54 11.72 -13.30
C GLN A 66 -9.61 11.51 -12.11
N VAL A 67 -9.90 10.56 -11.21
CA VAL A 67 -9.04 10.23 -10.05
C VAL A 67 -7.62 9.85 -10.51
N ILE A 68 -7.49 9.06 -11.58
CA ILE A 68 -6.19 8.70 -12.16
C ILE A 68 -5.46 9.93 -12.72
N SER A 69 -6.20 10.84 -13.37
CA SER A 69 -5.64 12.10 -13.86
C SER A 69 -5.13 12.99 -12.72
N ASP A 70 -5.92 13.14 -11.66
CA ASP A 70 -5.58 13.93 -10.47
C ASP A 70 -4.38 13.34 -9.74
N PHE A 71 -4.31 12.00 -9.61
CA PHE A 71 -3.14 11.30 -9.09
C PHE A 71 -1.87 11.67 -9.86
N ARG A 72 -1.92 11.61 -11.19
CA ARG A 72 -0.76 11.95 -12.04
C ARG A 72 -0.38 13.43 -11.94
N ALA A 73 -1.36 14.33 -11.82
CA ALA A 73 -1.12 15.76 -11.66
C ALA A 73 -0.47 16.07 -10.31
N ALA A 74 -0.94 15.43 -9.22
CA ALA A 74 -0.41 15.61 -7.87
C ALA A 74 0.96 14.96 -7.65
N ASN A 75 1.37 14.01 -8.52
CA ASN A 75 2.60 13.25 -8.38
C ASN A 75 3.51 13.39 -9.60
N PRO A 76 4.04 14.61 -9.89
CA PRO A 76 4.83 14.85 -11.11
C PRO A 76 6.12 14.03 -11.18
N ALA A 77 6.69 13.64 -10.04
CA ALA A 77 7.85 12.75 -9.97
C ALA A 77 7.54 11.30 -10.38
N HIS A 78 6.26 10.93 -10.47
CA HIS A 78 5.77 9.59 -10.79
C HIS A 78 4.98 9.56 -12.11
N ARG A 79 5.25 10.49 -13.03
CA ARG A 79 4.59 10.57 -14.35
C ARG A 79 4.81 9.35 -15.24
N ASN A 80 5.79 8.50 -14.93
CA ASN A 80 6.03 7.23 -15.60
C ASN A 80 5.01 6.14 -15.21
N ILE A 81 4.11 6.38 -14.26
CA ILE A 81 3.03 5.45 -13.89
C ILE A 81 1.82 5.70 -14.78
N GLU A 82 1.43 4.68 -15.55
CA GLU A 82 0.23 4.64 -16.37
C GLU A 82 -0.78 3.67 -15.75
N ILE A 83 -1.98 4.14 -15.40
CA ILE A 83 -3.04 3.31 -14.81
C ILE A 83 -4.18 3.18 -15.81
N THR A 84 -4.53 1.96 -16.19
CA THR A 84 -5.70 1.66 -17.03
C THR A 84 -6.84 1.16 -16.16
N PHE A 85 -7.95 1.91 -16.13
CA PHE A 85 -9.17 1.47 -15.45
C PHE A 85 -10.03 0.60 -16.38
N GLN A 86 -10.46 -0.55 -15.88
CA GLN A 86 -11.35 -1.46 -16.57
C GLN A 86 -12.50 -1.89 -15.65
N ALA A 87 -13.73 -1.73 -16.12
CA ALA A 87 -14.91 -2.13 -15.36
C ALA A 87 -15.63 -3.29 -16.05
N TYR A 88 -16.17 -4.19 -15.24
CA TYR A 88 -16.99 -5.32 -15.68
C TYR A 88 -18.37 -5.24 -15.02
N PRO A 89 -19.42 -5.81 -15.63
CA PRO A 89 -20.73 -5.88 -14.99
C PRO A 89 -20.64 -6.50 -13.59
N ASN A 90 -21.35 -5.91 -12.62
CA ASN A 90 -21.23 -6.31 -11.21
C ASN A 90 -21.53 -7.79 -10.97
N ALA A 91 -22.53 -8.34 -11.67
CA ALA A 91 -22.90 -9.75 -11.59
C ALA A 91 -21.76 -10.70 -12.02
N GLU A 92 -20.90 -10.27 -12.94
CA GLU A 92 -19.85 -11.10 -13.55
C GLU A 92 -18.48 -10.86 -12.88
N TYR A 93 -18.28 -9.70 -12.26
CA TYR A 93 -16.97 -9.24 -11.77
C TYR A 93 -16.26 -10.24 -10.85
N ALA A 94 -16.98 -10.87 -9.91
CA ALA A 94 -16.36 -11.81 -8.97
C ALA A 94 -15.77 -13.03 -9.68
N THR A 95 -16.50 -13.58 -10.66
CA THR A 95 -16.08 -14.75 -11.44
C THR A 95 -14.93 -14.39 -12.37
N ILE A 96 -15.01 -13.24 -13.04
CA ILE A 96 -13.95 -12.75 -13.93
C ILE A 96 -12.66 -12.51 -13.15
N LEU A 97 -12.74 -11.79 -12.03
CA LEU A 97 -11.58 -11.48 -11.20
C LEU A 97 -10.93 -12.76 -10.68
N SER A 98 -11.69 -13.64 -10.01
CA SER A 98 -11.15 -14.87 -9.44
C SER A 98 -10.50 -15.78 -10.50
N SER A 99 -11.12 -15.93 -11.67
CA SER A 99 -10.56 -16.69 -12.79
C SER A 99 -9.26 -16.08 -13.31
N ALA A 100 -9.20 -14.75 -13.45
CA ALA A 100 -8.01 -14.05 -13.88
C ALA A 100 -6.86 -14.14 -12.86
N MET A 101 -7.14 -13.96 -11.56
CA MET A 101 -6.14 -14.10 -10.49
C MET A 101 -5.59 -15.54 -10.45
N ALA A 102 -6.47 -16.55 -10.55
CA ALA A 102 -6.07 -17.97 -10.58
C ALA A 102 -5.17 -18.31 -11.78
N ALA A 103 -5.40 -17.66 -12.93
CA ALA A 103 -4.60 -17.81 -14.13
C ALA A 103 -3.30 -16.97 -14.12
N GLY A 104 -3.02 -16.22 -13.06
CA GLY A 104 -1.87 -15.29 -13.00
C GLY A 104 -1.98 -14.10 -13.96
N LYS A 105 -3.21 -13.76 -14.37
CA LYS A 105 -3.54 -12.68 -15.32
C LYS A 105 -4.47 -11.62 -14.71
N GLY A 106 -4.52 -11.58 -13.39
CA GLY A 106 -5.29 -10.59 -12.65
C GLY A 106 -4.69 -9.18 -12.75
N PRO A 107 -5.46 -8.16 -12.37
CA PRO A 107 -5.00 -6.78 -12.39
C PRO A 107 -4.07 -6.45 -11.21
N ASP A 108 -3.41 -5.31 -11.30
CA ASP A 108 -2.52 -4.80 -10.25
C ASP A 108 -3.29 -4.19 -9.07
N ILE A 109 -4.43 -3.56 -9.37
CA ILE A 109 -5.33 -2.93 -8.41
C ILE A 109 -6.72 -3.53 -8.60
N VAL A 110 -7.35 -3.94 -7.50
CA VAL A 110 -8.71 -4.49 -7.51
C VAL A 110 -9.61 -3.66 -6.62
N HIS A 111 -10.85 -3.45 -7.04
CA HIS A 111 -11.88 -3.30 -6.04
C HIS A 111 -12.16 -4.65 -5.39
N ALA A 112 -12.14 -4.67 -4.07
CA ALA A 112 -12.47 -5.83 -3.27
C ALA A 112 -13.69 -5.54 -2.40
N ARG A 113 -14.46 -6.59 -2.11
CA ARG A 113 -15.56 -6.52 -1.16
C ARG A 113 -14.99 -6.70 0.25
N ALA A 114 -15.47 -5.88 1.18
CA ALA A 114 -14.99 -5.87 2.56
C ALA A 114 -15.44 -7.13 3.35
N TYR A 115 -14.90 -7.27 4.57
CA TYR A 115 -15.22 -8.33 5.52
C TYR A 115 -14.98 -9.74 4.94
N GLY A 116 -15.81 -10.73 5.29
CA GLY A 116 -15.60 -12.12 4.88
C GLY A 116 -15.52 -12.35 3.37
N ALA A 117 -16.07 -11.46 2.55
CA ALA A 117 -15.94 -11.55 1.10
C ALA A 117 -14.50 -11.24 0.62
N LEU A 118 -13.71 -10.48 1.38
CA LEU A 118 -12.31 -10.17 1.08
C LEU A 118 -11.43 -11.42 1.09
N ASP A 119 -11.73 -12.36 2.00
CA ASP A 119 -10.95 -13.58 2.19
C ASP A 119 -10.95 -14.50 0.97
N GLN A 120 -11.91 -14.35 0.06
CA GLN A 120 -11.92 -15.04 -1.24
C GLN A 120 -10.69 -14.68 -2.10
N LEU A 121 -10.06 -13.52 -1.84
CA LEU A 121 -8.83 -13.08 -2.51
C LEU A 121 -7.59 -13.25 -1.61
N ILE A 122 -7.75 -13.17 -0.29
CA ILE A 122 -6.62 -13.31 0.65
C ILE A 122 -6.19 -14.76 0.81
N VAL A 123 -7.13 -15.68 1.06
CA VAL A 123 -6.81 -17.09 1.39
C VAL A 123 -6.05 -17.78 0.25
N PRO A 124 -6.40 -17.58 -1.04
CA PRO A 124 -5.61 -18.11 -2.16
C PRO A 124 -4.27 -17.40 -2.40
N GLY A 125 -3.96 -16.34 -1.64
CA GLY A 125 -2.73 -15.57 -1.77
C GLY A 125 -2.72 -14.55 -2.91
N TYR A 126 -3.89 -14.11 -3.38
CA TYR A 126 -3.99 -13.21 -4.53
C TYR A 126 -3.74 -11.74 -4.18
N LEU A 127 -3.88 -11.35 -2.90
CA LEU A 127 -3.63 -9.98 -2.46
C LEU A 127 -2.33 -9.87 -1.67
N SER A 128 -1.58 -8.81 -1.95
CA SER A 128 -0.45 -8.42 -1.12
C SER A 128 -0.93 -7.56 0.06
N PRO A 129 -0.50 -7.87 1.29
CA PRO A 129 -0.81 -7.05 2.45
C PRO A 129 -0.07 -5.72 2.40
N ILE A 130 -0.72 -4.66 2.87
CA ILE A 130 -0.18 -3.31 2.96
C ILE A 130 0.08 -2.93 4.42
N LYS A 131 1.10 -2.11 4.68
CA LYS A 131 1.32 -1.58 6.04
C LYS A 131 0.48 -0.30 6.21
N PRO A 132 -0.31 -0.17 7.30
CA PRO A 132 -1.12 1.04 7.53
C PRO A 132 -0.30 2.35 7.47
N GLN A 133 0.97 2.31 7.89
CA GLN A 133 1.86 3.46 7.92
C GLN A 133 2.31 3.91 6.51
N GLU A 134 2.19 3.04 5.50
CA GLU A 134 2.52 3.35 4.11
C GLU A 134 1.37 4.08 3.41
N VAL A 135 0.16 4.09 3.99
CA VAL A 135 -1.02 4.73 3.41
C VAL A 135 -1.29 6.06 4.11
N LYS A 136 -0.90 7.16 3.46
CA LYS A 136 -1.17 8.52 3.95
C LYS A 136 -2.67 8.75 4.11
N GLY A 137 -3.07 9.28 5.28
CA GLY A 137 -4.46 9.61 5.58
C GLY A 137 -5.32 8.43 6.07
N LEU A 138 -4.81 7.20 6.06
CA LEU A 138 -5.59 6.05 6.55
C LEU A 138 -5.94 6.17 8.04
N ASN A 139 -5.10 6.85 8.83
CA ASN A 139 -5.31 7.10 10.24
C ASN A 139 -6.48 8.05 10.55
N THR A 140 -7.05 8.74 9.55
CA THR A 140 -8.24 9.60 9.74
C THR A 140 -9.55 8.81 9.65
N TYR A 141 -9.50 7.56 9.21
CA TYR A 141 -10.67 6.70 9.09
C TYR A 141 -11.06 6.12 10.46
N ASN A 142 -12.35 5.85 10.66
CA ASN A 142 -12.78 5.07 11.81
C ASN A 142 -12.12 3.68 11.78
N LYS A 143 -11.63 3.21 12.93
CA LYS A 143 -11.01 1.90 13.08
C LYS A 143 -11.87 0.76 12.50
N SER A 144 -13.19 0.79 12.71
CA SER A 144 -14.09 -0.24 12.18
C SER A 144 -14.13 -0.28 10.64
N ILE A 145 -13.97 0.87 9.99
CA ILE A 145 -13.90 0.98 8.54
C ILE A 145 -12.57 0.43 8.03
N VAL A 146 -11.45 0.75 8.69
CA VAL A 146 -10.14 0.18 8.33
C VAL A 146 -10.11 -1.34 8.54
N ASP A 147 -10.69 -1.81 9.64
CA ASP A 147 -10.74 -3.24 9.97
C ASP A 147 -11.61 -4.05 8.99
N SER A 148 -12.52 -3.39 8.25
CA SER A 148 -13.29 -4.04 7.18
C SER A 148 -12.41 -4.56 6.03
N MET A 149 -11.18 -4.05 5.91
CA MET A 149 -10.20 -4.45 4.89
C MET A 149 -9.09 -5.36 5.44
N ARG A 150 -9.30 -5.97 6.61
CA ARG A 150 -8.36 -6.95 7.19
C ARG A 150 -8.79 -8.37 6.89
N GLY A 151 -7.82 -9.25 6.65
CA GLY A 151 -8.09 -10.68 6.50
C GLY A 151 -8.66 -11.28 7.78
N PHE A 152 -9.59 -12.23 7.67
CA PHE A 152 -10.25 -12.78 8.86
C PHE A 152 -9.28 -13.53 9.75
N THR A 153 -8.40 -14.35 9.19
CA THR A 153 -7.40 -15.13 9.96
C THR A 153 -6.07 -14.38 10.09
N ASP A 154 -5.56 -13.82 8.99
CA ASP A 154 -4.25 -13.14 8.95
C ASP A 154 -4.25 -11.81 9.73
N LYS A 155 -5.41 -11.15 9.87
CA LYS A 155 -5.58 -9.83 10.54
C LYS A 155 -4.76 -8.67 9.94
N ARG A 156 -3.89 -8.93 8.96
CA ARG A 156 -3.18 -7.92 8.17
C ARG A 156 -4.16 -7.14 7.30
N LEU A 157 -3.75 -5.93 6.93
CA LEU A 157 -4.53 -5.03 6.08
C LEU A 157 -4.25 -5.34 4.61
N PHE A 158 -5.29 -5.48 3.80
CA PHE A 158 -5.18 -5.86 2.38
C PHE A 158 -5.81 -4.85 1.41
N GLY A 159 -6.32 -3.73 1.93
CA GLY A 159 -6.87 -2.69 1.07
C GLY A 159 -7.17 -1.39 1.79
N VAL A 160 -7.49 -0.37 0.99
CA VAL A 160 -7.85 0.96 1.46
C VAL A 160 -9.37 1.12 1.30
N PRO A 161 -10.11 1.45 2.37
CA PRO A 161 -11.54 1.69 2.27
C PRO A 161 -11.83 2.92 1.39
N PHE A 162 -12.74 2.76 0.42
CA PHE A 162 -13.11 3.85 -0.50
C PHE A 162 -14.59 4.25 -0.39
N ALA A 163 -15.46 3.35 0.07
CA ALA A 163 -16.89 3.61 0.21
C ALA A 163 -17.48 2.81 1.38
N THR A 164 -18.52 3.38 1.99
CA THR A 164 -19.39 2.69 2.94
C THR A 164 -20.79 2.59 2.34
N GLN A 165 -21.40 1.41 2.40
CA GLN A 165 -22.75 1.20 1.91
C GLN A 165 -23.70 1.09 3.09
N ASN A 166 -24.77 1.89 3.07
CA ASN A 166 -25.83 1.85 4.08
C ASN A 166 -27.11 1.31 3.45
N LEU A 167 -27.80 0.42 4.15
CA LEU A 167 -29.10 -0.05 3.72
C LEU A 167 -30.15 1.00 4.05
N GLY A 168 -30.96 1.36 3.05
CA GLY A 168 -32.07 2.28 3.20
C GLY A 168 -33.26 1.82 2.38
N ILE A 169 -34.45 2.20 2.82
CA ILE A 169 -35.69 1.98 2.07
C ILE A 169 -35.98 3.27 1.30
N PHE A 170 -35.97 3.18 -0.02
CA PHE A 170 -36.44 4.25 -0.90
C PHE A 170 -37.90 3.97 -1.24
N ALA A 171 -38.78 4.92 -0.93
CA ALA A 171 -40.21 4.77 -1.21
C ALA A 171 -40.77 6.00 -1.92
N ASN A 172 -41.67 5.75 -2.87
CA ASN A 172 -42.42 6.81 -3.51
C ASN A 172 -43.47 7.35 -2.53
N ARG A 173 -43.27 8.59 -2.07
CA ARG A 173 -44.12 9.23 -1.05
C ARG A 173 -45.57 9.37 -1.50
N ASP A 174 -45.83 9.53 -2.80
CA ASP A 174 -47.19 9.67 -3.32
C ASP A 174 -47.90 8.31 -3.41
N LEU A 175 -47.18 7.23 -3.72
CA LEU A 175 -47.75 5.88 -3.64
C LEU A 175 -48.05 5.49 -2.20
N LEU A 176 -47.16 5.81 -1.26
CA LEU A 176 -47.41 5.63 0.17
C LEU A 176 -48.67 6.38 0.62
N ARG A 177 -48.78 7.68 0.31
CA ARG A 177 -49.96 8.50 0.69
C ARG A 177 -51.27 7.97 0.10
N ARG A 178 -51.24 7.42 -1.12
CA ARG A 178 -52.41 6.82 -1.76
C ARG A 178 -52.83 5.48 -1.16
N ALA A 179 -51.89 4.75 -0.57
CA ALA A 179 -52.14 3.44 0.01
C ALA A 179 -52.75 3.49 1.43
N GLY A 180 -52.71 4.66 2.09
CA GLY A 180 -53.21 4.89 3.46
C GLY A 180 -52.09 4.98 4.47
#